data_AF-A0A966VGE1-F1
#
_entry.id   AF-A0A966VGE1-F1
#
_cell.length_a   1.000
_cell.length_b   1.000
_cell.length_c   1.000
_cell.angle_alpha   90.00
_cell.angle_beta   90.00
_cell.angle_gamma   90.00
#
_symmetry.space_group_name_H-M   'P 1'
#
loop_
_entity.id
_entity.type
_entity.pdbx_description
1 polymer ?
#
loop_
_entity_poly.entity_id
_entity_poly.type
_entity_poly.pdbx_seq_one_letter_code
_entity_poly.pdbx_strand_id
1 'polypeptide(L)'
;MDIASALSEIEPIIESVRKGNEQTLLDLSLKFDGVAPSGLRVPQKEIDKALAQLDPKLESVIKEAIKRVRNVHKDQVRSSAMIKVVDGGEVEERWIPVDRVGLYVPGGKAVYPSSVIMNVVPAQIAGVKSIA
;
A
#
# COMPACT_ATOMS: atom_id res chain seq x y z
N MET A 1 9.63 -18.49 17.14
CA MET A 1 9.36 -18.90 15.76
C MET A 1 10.71 -18.92 15.07
N ASP A 2 11.12 -20.08 14.54
CA ASP A 2 12.39 -20.21 13.83
C ASP A 2 12.26 -19.63 12.42
N ILE A 3 13.12 -18.68 12.08
CA ILE A 3 13.11 -18.01 10.78
C ILE A 3 13.37 -19.03 9.65
N ALA A 4 14.26 -20.00 9.89
CA ALA A 4 14.58 -21.01 8.89
C ALA A 4 13.36 -21.89 8.57
N SER A 5 12.62 -22.31 9.60
CA SER A 5 11.35 -23.03 9.43
C SER A 5 10.33 -22.22 8.62
N ALA A 6 10.14 -20.93 8.93
CA ALA A 6 9.19 -20.10 8.19
C ALA A 6 9.57 -19.92 6.71
N LEU A 7 10.87 -19.76 6.42
CA LEU A 7 11.35 -19.63 5.04
C LEU A 7 11.05 -20.88 4.21
N SER A 8 11.27 -22.07 4.79
CA SER A 8 10.99 -23.33 4.09
C SER A 8 9.51 -23.51 3.71
N GLU A 9 8.59 -22.88 4.44
CA GLU A 9 7.15 -22.88 4.14
C GLU A 9 6.75 -21.79 3.14
N ILE A 10 7.42 -20.64 3.17
CA ILE A 10 7.11 -19.46 2.34
C ILE A 10 7.70 -19.58 0.93
N GLU A 11 8.90 -20.13 0.78
CA GLU A 11 9.58 -20.27 -0.51
C GLU A 11 8.72 -20.97 -1.59
N PRO A 12 8.07 -22.12 -1.32
CA PRO A 12 7.18 -22.76 -2.27
C PRO A 12 5.97 -21.90 -2.68
N ILE A 13 5.47 -21.05 -1.77
CA ILE A 13 4.35 -20.13 -2.04
C ILE A 13 4.80 -19.06 -3.02
N ILE A 14 5.96 -18.44 -2.77
CA ILE A 14 6.53 -17.41 -3.65
C ILE A 14 6.78 -18.00 -5.05
N GLU A 15 7.36 -19.20 -5.14
CA GLU A 15 7.61 -19.87 -6.42
C GLU A 15 6.32 -20.19 -7.18
N SER A 16 5.28 -20.61 -6.47
CA SER A 16 3.97 -20.88 -7.04
C SER A 16 3.34 -19.60 -7.59
N VAL A 17 3.38 -18.49 -6.86
CA VAL A 17 2.88 -17.18 -7.33
C VAL A 17 3.69 -16.68 -8.52
N ARG A 18 5.02 -16.84 -8.51
CA ARG A 18 5.91 -16.39 -9.59
C ARG A 18 5.66 -17.11 -10.92
N LYS A 19 5.37 -18.41 -10.88
CA LYS A 19 5.14 -19.25 -12.08
C LYS A 19 3.65 -19.37 -12.45
N GLY A 20 2.79 -18.98 -11.53
CA GLY A 20 1.35 -19.14 -11.63
C GLY A 20 0.64 -18.00 -12.34
N ASN A 21 -0.68 -17.97 -12.16
CA ASN A 21 -1.58 -16.95 -12.70
C ASN A 21 -2.64 -16.58 -11.64
N GLU A 22 -3.70 -15.89 -12.06
CA GLU A 22 -4.80 -15.51 -11.16
C GLU A 22 -5.42 -16.71 -10.44
N GLN A 23 -5.59 -17.85 -11.10
CA GLN A 23 -6.14 -19.05 -10.46
C GLN A 23 -5.25 -19.52 -9.31
N THR A 24 -3.92 -19.44 -9.46
CA THR A 24 -2.98 -19.79 -8.38
C THR A 24 -3.22 -18.95 -7.13
N LEU A 25 -3.52 -17.66 -7.30
CA LEU A 25 -3.82 -16.77 -6.17
C LEU A 25 -5.16 -17.11 -5.52
N LEU A 26 -6.18 -17.45 -6.31
CA LEU A 26 -7.48 -17.89 -5.81
C LEU A 26 -7.38 -19.21 -5.03
N ASP A 27 -6.59 -20.16 -5.53
CA ASP A 27 -6.34 -21.44 -4.86
C ASP A 27 -5.61 -21.25 -3.52
N LEU A 28 -4.63 -20.34 -3.48
CA LEU A 28 -3.92 -19.97 -2.24
C LEU A 28 -4.86 -19.27 -1.25
N SER A 29 -5.73 -18.38 -1.71
CA SER A 29 -6.73 -17.73 -0.84
C SER A 29 -7.73 -18.76 -0.30
N LEU A 30 -8.19 -19.70 -1.13
CA LEU A 30 -9.05 -20.80 -0.64
C LEU A 30 -8.34 -21.65 0.42
N LYS A 31 -7.05 -21.94 0.22
CA LYS A 31 -6.25 -22.74 1.14
C LYS A 31 -6.00 -22.04 2.49
N PHE A 32 -5.63 -20.76 2.48
CA PHE A 32 -5.19 -20.05 3.68
C PHE A 32 -6.28 -19.19 4.33
N ASP A 33 -7.16 -18.59 3.53
CA ASP A 33 -8.25 -17.74 4.00
C ASP A 33 -9.60 -18.47 4.04
N GLY A 34 -9.69 -19.67 3.45
CA GLY A 34 -10.92 -20.47 3.40
C GLY A 34 -11.95 -19.97 2.38
N VAL A 35 -11.57 -19.02 1.52
CA VAL A 35 -12.46 -18.39 0.53
C VAL A 35 -11.73 -18.18 -0.79
N ALA A 36 -12.39 -18.49 -1.90
CA ALA A 36 -11.97 -18.05 -3.23
C ALA A 36 -12.90 -16.92 -3.68
N PRO A 37 -12.46 -15.64 -3.67
CA PRO A 37 -13.28 -14.55 -4.18
C PRO A 37 -13.53 -14.71 -5.68
N SER A 38 -14.59 -14.08 -6.21
CA SER A 38 -14.92 -14.15 -7.64
C SER A 38 -13.90 -13.44 -8.55
N GLY A 39 -12.92 -12.75 -7.96
CA GLY A 39 -11.84 -12.06 -8.65
C GLY A 39 -10.91 -11.40 -7.64
N LEU A 40 -9.67 -11.11 -8.05
CA LEU A 40 -8.66 -10.53 -7.16
C LEU A 40 -8.93 -9.06 -6.81
N ARG A 41 -9.58 -8.33 -7.72
CA ARG A 41 -9.90 -6.91 -7.51
C ARG A 41 -11.27 -6.77 -6.90
N VAL A 42 -11.35 -6.04 -5.79
CA VAL A 42 -12.64 -5.65 -5.20
C VAL A 42 -13.44 -4.82 -6.22
N PRO A 43 -14.66 -5.23 -6.58
CA PRO A 43 -15.50 -4.47 -7.51
C PRO A 43 -15.84 -3.08 -6.98
N GLN A 44 -15.83 -2.07 -7.85
CA GLN A 44 -16.13 -0.68 -7.46
C GLN A 44 -17.49 -0.54 -6.74
N LYS A 45 -18.50 -1.30 -7.18
CA LYS A 45 -19.83 -1.32 -6.54
C LYS A 45 -19.79 -1.70 -5.04
N GLU A 46 -18.87 -2.58 -4.63
CA GLU A 46 -18.75 -2.98 -3.22
C GLU A 46 -18.06 -1.90 -2.41
N ILE A 47 -17.11 -1.18 -3.01
CA ILE A 47 -16.45 -0.01 -2.41
C ILE A 47 -17.48 1.12 -2.19
N ASP A 48 -18.28 1.43 -3.22
CA ASP A 48 -19.29 2.48 -3.15
C ASP A 48 -20.36 2.13 -2.09
N LYS A 49 -20.78 0.87 -2.05
CA LYS A 49 -21.72 0.36 -1.04
C LYS A 49 -21.13 0.46 0.37
N ALA A 50 -19.87 0.07 0.58
CA ALA A 50 -19.21 0.16 1.87
C ALA A 50 -19.10 1.62 2.35
N LEU A 51 -18.80 2.55 1.44
CA LEU A 51 -18.77 3.98 1.75
C LEU A 51 -20.17 4.52 2.09
N ALA A 52 -21.20 4.15 1.34
CA ALA A 52 -22.58 4.59 1.59
C ALA A 52 -23.17 4.05 2.91
N GLN A 53 -22.66 2.92 3.40
CA GLN A 53 -23.08 2.29 4.65
C GLN A 53 -22.22 2.69 5.86
N LEU A 54 -21.18 3.49 5.65
CA LEU A 54 -20.26 3.91 6.70
C LEU A 54 -20.98 4.86 7.68
N ASP A 55 -20.80 4.64 8.98
CA ASP A 55 -21.28 5.56 10.01
C ASP A 55 -20.70 6.98 9.75
N PRO A 56 -21.54 8.01 9.58
CA PRO A 56 -21.07 9.38 9.33
C PRO A 56 -20.07 9.88 10.38
N LYS A 57 -20.18 9.45 11.63
CA LYS A 57 -19.22 9.81 12.69
C LYS A 57 -17.85 9.18 12.43
N LEU A 58 -17.82 7.91 12.04
CA LEU A 58 -16.60 7.20 11.69
C LEU A 58 -15.96 7.79 10.42
N GLU A 59 -16.76 8.12 9.41
CA GLU A 59 -16.30 8.80 8.20
C GLU A 59 -15.60 10.13 8.54
N SER A 60 -16.20 10.94 9.41
CA SER A 60 -15.60 12.21 9.84
C SER A 60 -14.25 12.00 10.55
N VAL A 61 -14.14 10.98 11.40
CA VAL A 61 -12.89 10.66 12.11
C VAL A 61 -11.80 10.21 11.13
N ILE A 62 -12.15 9.37 10.15
CA ILE A 62 -11.23 8.91 9.10
C ILE A 62 -10.73 10.10 8.27
N LYS A 63 -11.63 11.01 7.85
CA LYS A 63 -11.26 12.21 7.08
C LYS A 63 -10.31 13.13 7.87
N GLU A 64 -10.56 13.32 9.17
CA GLU A 64 -9.68 14.11 10.03
C GLU A 64 -8.30 13.45 10.20
N ALA A 65 -8.24 12.12 10.36
CA ALA A 65 -6.98 11.39 10.40
C ALA A 65 -6.18 11.57 9.09
N ILE A 66 -6.84 11.40 7.94
CA ILE A 66 -6.22 11.63 6.61
C ILE A 66 -5.67 13.06 6.52
N LYS A 67 -6.43 14.07 6.94
CA LYS A 67 -6.00 15.47 6.93
C LYS A 67 -4.74 15.68 7.77
N ARG A 68 -4.70 15.16 9.00
CA ARG A 68 -3.55 15.29 9.90
C ARG A 68 -2.31 14.61 9.35
N VAL A 69 -2.44 13.37 8.87
CA VAL A 69 -1.34 12.61 8.25
C VAL A 69 -0.82 13.34 7.02
N ARG A 70 -1.72 13.92 6.21
CA ARG A 70 -1.35 14.68 5.03
C ARG A 70 -0.59 15.96 5.38
N ASN A 71 -0.96 16.66 6.45
CA ASN A 71 -0.24 17.85 6.89
C ASN A 71 1.20 17.53 7.30
N VAL A 72 1.40 16.46 8.09
CA VAL A 72 2.74 16.05 8.53
C VAL A 72 3.62 15.66 7.35
N HIS A 73 3.12 14.81 6.44
CA HIS A 73 3.95 14.30 5.34
C HIS A 73 4.20 15.33 4.24
N LYS A 74 3.34 16.35 4.10
CA LYS A 74 3.62 17.49 3.21
C LYS A 74 4.85 18.27 3.66
N ASP A 75 5.04 18.44 4.96
CA ASP A 75 6.19 19.14 5.53
C ASP A 75 7.51 18.35 5.38
N GLN A 76 7.41 17.04 5.15
CA GLN A 76 8.55 16.15 4.92
C GLN A 76 9.01 16.07 3.46
N VAL A 77 8.28 16.70 2.53
CA VAL A 77 8.64 16.68 1.11
C VAL A 77 9.91 17.49 0.90
N ARG A 78 10.95 16.85 0.37
CA ARG A 78 12.24 17.48 0.07
C ARG A 78 12.22 18.14 -1.30
N SER A 79 12.75 19.34 -1.40
CA SER A 79 12.99 20.01 -2.68
C SER A 79 14.27 19.47 -3.32
N SER A 80 14.32 19.46 -4.65
CA SER A 80 15.57 19.26 -5.38
C SER A 80 16.53 20.40 -5.11
N ALA A 81 17.82 20.11 -5.07
CA ALA A 81 18.87 21.09 -4.83
C ALA A 81 19.93 21.02 -5.93
N MET A 82 20.46 22.16 -6.33
CA MET A 82 21.60 22.27 -7.22
C MET A 82 22.77 22.86 -6.44
N ILE A 83 23.90 22.18 -6.47
CA ILE A 83 25.09 22.53 -5.70
C ILE A 83 26.23 22.77 -6.68
N LYS A 84 26.74 24.00 -6.72
CA LYS A 84 27.99 24.32 -7.42
C LYS A 84 29.16 23.82 -6.57
N VAL A 85 29.91 22.85 -7.09
CA VAL A 85 31.03 22.23 -6.38
C VAL A 85 32.33 22.97 -6.69
N VAL A 86 32.51 23.34 -7.94
CA VAL A 86 33.65 24.11 -8.47
C VAL A 86 33.16 25.01 -9.61
N ASP A 87 34.02 25.88 -10.12
CA ASP A 87 33.66 26.66 -11.30
C ASP A 87 33.42 25.75 -12.52
N GLY A 88 32.28 25.94 -13.19
CA GLY A 88 31.80 25.06 -14.26
C GLY A 88 31.33 23.66 -13.84
N GLY A 89 31.31 23.32 -12.54
CA GLY A 89 30.91 22.01 -12.04
C GLY A 89 29.75 22.07 -11.06
N GLU A 90 28.59 21.51 -11.44
CA GLU A 90 27.36 21.48 -10.65
C GLU A 90 26.85 20.05 -10.45
N VAL A 91 26.23 19.79 -9.30
CA VAL A 91 25.55 18.54 -8.95
C VAL A 91 24.09 18.84 -8.62
N GLU A 92 23.17 18.07 -9.20
CA GLU A 92 21.74 18.15 -8.91
C GLU A 92 21.31 16.94 -8.06
N GLU A 93 20.69 17.19 -6.91
CA GLU A 93 19.96 16.20 -6.14
C GLU A 93 18.47 16.29 -6.47
N ARG A 94 17.88 15.15 -6.88
CA ARG A 94 16.45 15.04 -7.19
C ARG A 94 15.80 13.92 -6.39
N TRP A 95 14.58 14.17 -5.95
CA TRP A 95 13.72 13.20 -5.27
C TRP A 95 12.66 12.71 -6.25
N ILE A 96 12.77 11.46 -6.69
CA ILE A 96 11.89 10.85 -7.69
C ILE A 96 11.04 9.78 -6.98
N PRO A 97 9.70 9.82 -7.09
CA PRO A 97 8.87 8.76 -6.55
C PRO A 97 9.11 7.44 -7.28
N VAL A 98 8.92 6.33 -6.57
CA VAL A 98 8.80 5.02 -7.19
C VAL A 98 7.58 4.98 -8.13
N ASP A 99 7.65 4.18 -9.19
CA ASP A 99 6.57 4.08 -10.18
C ASP A 99 5.29 3.47 -9.60
N ARG A 100 5.44 2.42 -8.78
CA ARG A 100 4.34 1.68 -8.17
C ARG A 100 4.68 1.19 -6.76
N VAL A 101 3.69 1.25 -5.88
CA VAL A 101 3.73 0.61 -4.55
C VAL A 101 2.58 -0.38 -4.38
N GLY A 102 2.84 -1.43 -3.60
CA GLY A 102 1.83 -2.36 -3.08
C GLY A 102 1.75 -2.24 -1.56
N LEU A 103 0.54 -2.17 -1.02
CA LEU A 103 0.27 -1.97 0.40
C LEU A 103 -0.45 -3.20 0.94
N TYR A 104 0.19 -3.89 1.89
CA TYR A 104 -0.43 -5.01 2.57
C TYR A 104 -1.19 -4.55 3.82
N VAL A 105 -2.45 -4.96 3.92
CA VAL A 105 -3.31 -4.68 5.06
C VAL A 105 -3.80 -6.02 5.62
N PRO A 106 -3.41 -6.41 6.85
CA PRO A 106 -3.89 -7.65 7.45
C PRO A 106 -5.42 -7.65 7.57
N GLY A 107 -6.05 -8.76 7.20
CA GLY A 107 -7.47 -9.01 7.42
C GLY A 107 -7.80 -9.49 8.84
N GLY A 108 -9.08 -9.80 9.10
CA GLY A 108 -9.55 -10.40 10.36
C GLY A 108 -10.27 -9.43 11.30
N LYS A 109 -10.31 -9.78 12.60
CA LYS A 109 -11.12 -9.05 13.62
C LYS A 109 -10.61 -7.64 13.92
N ALA A 110 -9.37 -7.35 13.57
CA ALA A 110 -8.69 -6.11 13.88
C ALA A 110 -8.62 -5.23 12.63
N VAL A 111 -9.75 -4.65 12.25
CA VAL A 111 -9.84 -3.75 11.09
C VAL A 111 -9.23 -2.40 11.48
N TYR A 112 -8.07 -2.07 10.90
CA TYR A 112 -7.35 -0.83 11.17
C TYR A 112 -7.28 0.07 9.93
N PRO A 113 -8.27 0.96 9.71
CA PRO A 113 -8.21 1.97 8.66
C PRO A 113 -6.95 2.84 8.77
N SER A 114 -6.39 3.00 9.97
CA SER A 114 -5.15 3.73 10.22
C SER A 114 -3.97 3.19 9.42
N SER A 115 -3.81 1.88 9.27
CA SER A 115 -2.69 1.30 8.49
C SER A 115 -2.79 1.67 7.02
N VAL A 116 -4.01 1.69 6.46
CA VAL A 116 -4.26 2.15 5.08
C VAL A 116 -3.88 3.62 4.96
N ILE A 117 -4.37 4.47 5.86
CA ILE A 117 -4.11 5.91 5.84
C ILE A 117 -2.60 6.19 5.92
N MET A 118 -1.90 5.56 6.86
CA MET A 118 -0.48 5.79 7.11
C MET A 118 0.44 5.32 5.97
N ASN A 119 -0.01 4.41 5.11
CA ASN A 119 0.77 3.97 3.94
C ASN A 119 0.34 4.69 2.65
N VAL A 120 -0.97 4.86 2.40
CA VAL A 120 -1.48 5.47 1.16
C VAL A 120 -1.17 6.96 1.08
N VAL A 121 -1.37 7.70 2.18
CA VAL A 121 -1.20 9.16 2.17
C VAL A 121 0.23 9.59 1.83
N PRO A 122 1.32 9.04 2.43
CA PRO A 122 2.67 9.39 2.01
C PRO A 122 2.97 8.98 0.56
N ALA A 123 2.49 7.82 0.09
CA ALA A 123 2.66 7.42 -1.31
C ALA A 123 2.01 8.41 -2.29
N GLN A 124 0.81 8.91 -1.97
CA GLN A 124 0.14 9.96 -2.73
C GLN A 124 0.93 11.28 -2.72
N ILE A 125 1.47 11.67 -1.57
CA ILE A 125 2.24 12.92 -1.42
C ILE A 125 3.57 12.85 -2.18
N ALA A 126 4.23 11.69 -2.17
CA ALA A 126 5.44 11.46 -2.95
C ALA A 126 5.19 11.55 -4.47
N GLY A 127 3.94 11.36 -4.92
CA GLY A 127 3.58 11.38 -6.34
C GLY A 127 3.67 10.01 -7.02
N VAL A 128 3.53 8.92 -6.25
CA VAL A 128 3.51 7.56 -6.82
C VAL A 128 2.30 7.41 -7.74
N LYS A 129 2.56 7.02 -9.00
CA LYS A 129 1.53 6.98 -10.06
C LYS A 129 0.57 5.80 -9.92
N SER A 130 1.02 4.74 -9.25
CA SER A 130 0.26 3.50 -9.13
C SER A 130 0.32 2.97 -7.70
N ILE A 131 -0.83 2.89 -7.05
CA ILE A 131 -0.98 2.41 -5.66
C ILE A 131 -1.94 1.23 -5.68
N ALA A 132 -1.57 0.12 -5.06
CA ALA A 132 -2.37 -1.11 -4.99
C ALA A 132 -2.42 -1.69 -3.58
#